data_AF-A0A0F4GBK8-F1
#
_entry.id   AF-A0A0F4GBK8-F1
#
_cell.length_a   1.000
_cell.length_b   1.000
_cell.length_c   1.000
_cell.angle_alpha   90.00
_cell.angle_beta   90.00
_cell.angle_gamma   90.00
#
_symmetry.space_group_name_H-M   'P 1'
#
loop_
_entity.id
_entity.type
_entity.pdbx_description
1 polymer ?
#
loop_
_entity_poly.entity_id
_entity_poly.type
_entity_poly.pdbx_seq_one_letter_code
_entity_poly.pdbx_strand_id
1 'polypeptide(L)'
;MEVDDDMREQIEKSARHLYGLVHARYVVTTRGLAKMMEKYKQGVFGKCPRVICESQHLLPMGQHDVPNTSHVKLYCAKCEDIYNPKSSRHNSIDGAYFGTSFHNILFQVYPALQPQKTQRRYEPRIYGFRVHASAALMRWQEERREEMKDRLRARAIETGFEDEDEGEEEIESEEDEVDEEQDGIDDMFEGNARMQAVQ
;
A
#
# COMPACT_ATOMS: atom_id res chain seq x y z
N MET A 1 -19.77 -4.92 50.55
CA MET A 1 -20.51 -4.20 49.48
C MET A 1 -20.33 -5.03 48.23
N GLU A 2 -21.39 -5.74 47.81
CA GLU A 2 -21.39 -6.41 46.52
C GLU A 2 -21.50 -5.33 45.45
N VAL A 3 -20.55 -5.32 44.51
CA VAL A 3 -20.54 -4.37 43.40
C VAL A 3 -21.61 -4.86 42.43
N ASP A 4 -22.64 -4.05 42.22
CA ASP A 4 -23.70 -4.30 41.25
C ASP A 4 -23.12 -4.60 39.85
N ASP A 5 -23.74 -5.51 39.11
CA ASP A 5 -23.16 -6.01 37.85
C ASP A 5 -23.04 -4.90 36.79
N ASP A 6 -23.97 -3.94 36.76
CA ASP A 6 -23.90 -2.76 35.90
C ASP A 6 -22.71 -1.87 36.27
N MET A 7 -22.43 -1.71 37.56
CA MET A 7 -21.27 -0.97 38.04
C MET A 7 -19.96 -1.68 37.67
N ARG A 8 -19.92 -3.02 37.68
CA ARG A 8 -18.76 -3.81 37.25
C ARG A 8 -18.46 -3.59 35.77
N GLU A 9 -19.48 -3.64 34.91
CA GLU A 9 -19.30 -3.42 33.48
C GLU A 9 -18.75 -2.02 33.16
N GLN A 10 -19.25 -1.00 33.86
CA GLN A 10 -18.76 0.38 33.71
C GLN A 10 -17.29 0.53 34.12
N ILE A 11 -16.89 -0.11 35.23
CA ILE A 11 -15.50 -0.10 35.70
C ILE A 11 -14.61 -0.80 34.66
N GLU A 12 -15.01 -1.96 34.13
CA GLU A 12 -14.23 -2.69 33.13
C GLU A 12 -14.09 -1.90 31.82
N LYS A 13 -15.15 -1.26 31.36
CA LYS A 13 -15.12 -0.40 30.16
C LYS A 13 -14.16 0.78 30.34
N SER A 14 -14.21 1.42 31.50
CA SER A 14 -13.35 2.55 31.85
C SER A 14 -11.88 2.13 31.99
N ALA A 15 -11.64 0.98 32.63
CA ALA A 15 -10.30 0.43 32.79
C ALA A 15 -9.66 0.07 31.42
N ARG A 16 -10.43 -0.51 30.50
CA ARG A 16 -9.98 -0.81 29.14
C ARG A 16 -9.60 0.46 28.37
N HIS A 17 -10.42 1.51 28.50
CA HIS A 17 -10.15 2.80 27.87
C HIS A 17 -8.89 3.46 28.43
N LEU A 18 -8.74 3.50 29.76
CA LEU A 18 -7.56 4.05 30.43
C LEU A 18 -6.29 3.29 30.04
N TYR A 19 -6.33 1.96 30.01
CA TYR A 19 -5.20 1.14 29.55
C TYR A 19 -4.80 1.50 28.12
N GLY A 20 -5.77 1.68 27.23
CA GLY A 20 -5.51 2.09 25.85
C GLY A 20 -4.80 3.44 25.73
N LEU A 21 -5.24 4.44 26.50
CA LEU A 21 -4.59 5.77 26.51
C LEU A 21 -3.16 5.72 27.08
N VAL A 22 -2.94 4.93 28.13
CA VAL A 22 -1.60 4.70 28.68
C VAL A 22 -0.74 3.93 27.68
N HIS A 23 -1.31 2.95 26.98
CA HIS A 23 -0.63 2.15 25.97
C HIS A 23 -0.07 3.00 24.84
N ALA A 24 -0.84 3.99 24.34
CA ALA A 24 -0.39 4.92 23.29
C ALA A 24 0.89 5.66 23.69
N ARG A 25 0.99 6.08 24.95
CA ARG A 25 2.19 6.74 25.50
C ARG A 25 3.31 5.75 25.77
N TYR A 26 2.98 4.53 26.17
CA TYR A 26 3.97 3.51 26.48
C TYR A 26 4.70 2.99 25.24
N VAL A 27 4.00 2.75 24.13
CA VAL A 27 4.59 2.14 22.92
C VAL A 27 5.66 3.01 22.24
N VAL A 28 5.67 4.32 22.50
CA VAL A 28 6.70 5.24 22.00
C VAL A 28 7.92 5.35 22.93
N THR A 29 7.87 4.79 24.13
CA THR A 29 9.04 4.72 25.03
C THR A 29 10.05 3.68 24.57
N THR A 30 11.32 3.80 24.96
CA THR A 30 12.37 2.82 24.64
C THR A 30 11.99 1.38 25.01
N ARG A 31 11.40 1.18 26.20
CA ARG A 31 10.92 -0.13 26.66
C ARG A 31 9.70 -0.62 25.88
N GLY A 32 8.80 0.28 25.48
CA GLY A 32 7.64 -0.05 24.66
C GLY A 32 8.03 -0.46 23.25
N LEU A 33 8.89 0.33 22.61
CA LEU A 33 9.42 0.06 21.28
C LEU A 33 10.11 -1.30 21.20
N ALA A 34 10.95 -1.65 22.18
CA ALA A 34 11.60 -2.96 22.23
C ALA A 34 10.59 -4.12 22.23
N LYS A 35 9.54 -4.05 23.07
CA LYS A 35 8.49 -5.07 23.10
C LYS A 35 7.68 -5.14 21.80
N MET A 36 7.39 -3.99 21.20
CA MET A 36 6.63 -3.95 19.95
C MET A 36 7.46 -4.43 18.77
N MET A 37 8.77 -4.19 18.79
CA MET A 37 9.74 -4.69 17.82
C MET A 37 9.82 -6.22 17.83
N GLU A 38 9.85 -6.83 19.01
CA GLU A 38 9.80 -8.30 19.16
C GLU A 38 8.51 -8.88 18.53
N LYS A 39 7.36 -8.27 18.83
CA LYS A 39 6.06 -8.66 18.23
C LYS A 39 6.02 -8.45 16.72
N TYR A 40 6.65 -7.39 16.22
CA TYR A 40 6.77 -7.12 14.79
C TYR A 40 7.60 -8.18 14.07
N LYS A 41 8.75 -8.57 14.64
CA LYS A 41 9.58 -9.66 14.10
C LYS A 41 8.84 -10.99 14.06
N GLN A 42 8.00 -11.26 15.07
CA GLN A 42 7.16 -12.46 15.13
C GLN A 42 5.93 -12.39 14.20
N GLY A 43 5.64 -11.25 13.56
CA GLY A 43 4.49 -11.11 12.67
C GLY A 43 3.13 -11.10 13.37
N VAL A 44 3.08 -10.77 14.67
CA VAL A 44 1.86 -10.85 15.50
C VAL A 44 0.73 -9.95 14.98
N PHE A 45 1.08 -8.82 14.37
CA PHE A 45 0.11 -7.84 13.87
C PHE A 45 -0.48 -8.19 12.49
N GLY A 46 0.05 -9.24 11.85
CA GLY A 46 -0.34 -9.66 10.51
C GLY A 46 0.63 -9.20 9.42
N LYS A 47 0.21 -9.45 8.18
CA LYS A 47 1.01 -9.33 6.96
C LYS A 47 0.29 -8.45 5.94
N CYS A 48 1.07 -7.75 5.13
CA CYS A 48 0.56 -6.86 4.08
C CYS A 48 -0.34 -7.64 3.09
N PRO A 49 -1.55 -7.14 2.77
CA PRO A 49 -2.42 -7.78 1.80
C PRO A 49 -1.96 -7.56 0.35
N ARG A 50 -1.08 -6.59 0.09
CA ARG A 50 -0.54 -6.35 -1.25
C ARG A 50 0.44 -7.47 -1.62
N VAL A 51 0.15 -8.17 -2.72
CA VAL A 51 0.95 -9.31 -3.21
C VAL A 51 2.41 -8.93 -3.44
N ILE A 52 2.64 -7.75 -4.01
CA ILE A 52 3.97 -7.19 -4.32
C ILE A 52 4.80 -6.95 -3.04
N CYS A 53 4.16 -6.83 -1.88
CA CYS A 53 4.88 -6.68 -0.61
C CYS A 53 5.34 -8.01 -0.02
N GLU A 54 5.10 -9.15 -0.67
CA GLU A 54 5.66 -10.46 -0.31
C GLU A 54 5.45 -10.81 1.18
N SER A 55 4.23 -10.60 1.69
CA SER A 55 3.90 -10.90 3.08
C SER A 55 4.68 -10.09 4.15
N GLN A 56 5.13 -8.87 3.83
CA GLN A 56 5.74 -7.95 4.79
C GLN A 56 4.93 -7.81 6.09
N HIS A 57 5.61 -7.85 7.24
CA HIS A 57 4.97 -7.65 8.54
C HIS A 57 4.44 -6.22 8.70
N LEU A 58 3.31 -6.10 9.39
CA LEU A 58 2.63 -4.81 9.60
C LEU A 58 2.82 -4.30 11.03
N LEU A 59 2.56 -3.01 11.22
CA LEU A 59 2.52 -2.37 12.54
C LEU A 59 1.15 -1.74 12.80
N PRO A 60 0.62 -1.82 14.04
CA PRO A 60 -0.61 -1.13 14.38
C PRO A 60 -0.39 0.39 14.44
N MET A 61 -1.38 1.16 14.02
CA MET A 61 -1.40 2.61 14.13
C MET A 61 -2.83 3.14 14.27
N GLY A 62 -2.98 4.36 14.79
CA GLY A 62 -4.22 5.13 14.71
C GLY A 62 -4.14 6.20 13.62
N GLN A 63 -5.23 6.47 12.91
CA GLN A 63 -5.30 7.64 12.00
C GLN A 63 -5.46 8.95 12.77
N HIS A 64 -6.00 8.88 13.99
CA HIS A 64 -6.19 10.01 14.88
C HIS A 64 -5.74 9.64 16.30
N ASP A 65 -5.21 10.62 17.01
CA ASP A 65 -4.86 10.50 18.44
C ASP A 65 -6.06 10.77 19.37
N VAL A 66 -7.18 11.24 18.80
CA VAL A 66 -8.43 11.50 19.53
C VAL A 66 -9.27 10.21 19.59
N PRO A 67 -9.62 9.72 20.80
CA PRO A 67 -10.42 8.51 20.95
C PRO A 67 -11.80 8.59 20.31
N ASN A 68 -12.38 7.42 20.00
CA ASN A 68 -13.68 7.21 19.36
C ASN A 68 -13.82 7.81 17.95
N THR A 69 -12.71 8.19 17.30
CA THR A 69 -12.74 8.72 15.93
C THR A 69 -12.59 7.61 14.90
N SER A 70 -11.54 6.79 15.04
CA SER A 70 -11.20 5.74 14.08
C SER A 70 -10.68 4.50 14.79
N HIS A 71 -11.02 3.33 14.28
CA HIS A 71 -10.46 2.07 14.73
C HIS A 71 -8.98 1.92 14.33
N VAL A 72 -8.29 0.98 14.98
CA VAL A 72 -6.89 0.65 14.68
C VAL A 72 -6.72 0.22 13.22
N LYS A 73 -5.66 0.74 12.60
CA LYS A 73 -5.22 0.37 11.25
C LYS A 73 -3.84 -0.27 11.31
N LEU A 74 -3.40 -0.83 10.19
CA LEU A 74 -2.12 -1.49 10.06
C LEU A 74 -1.27 -0.78 8.99
N TYR A 75 -0.08 -0.34 9.35
CA TYR A 75 0.89 0.29 8.48
C TYR A 75 1.87 -0.74 7.91
N CYS A 76 2.14 -0.67 6.60
CA CYS A 76 3.17 -1.46 5.94
C CYS A 76 4.40 -0.61 5.61
N ALA A 77 5.57 -1.01 6.09
CA ALA A 77 6.81 -0.29 5.82
C ALA A 77 7.36 -0.48 4.40
N LYS A 78 6.95 -1.53 3.67
CA LYS A 78 7.42 -1.80 2.29
C LYS A 78 6.67 -0.97 1.24
N CYS A 79 5.36 -0.77 1.41
CA CYS A 79 4.56 0.06 0.48
C CYS A 79 4.11 1.41 1.04
N GLU A 80 4.40 1.69 2.32
CA GLU A 80 4.07 2.94 2.98
C GLU A 80 2.58 3.30 2.95
N ASP A 81 1.74 2.26 3.06
CA ASP A 81 0.29 2.39 2.98
C ASP A 81 -0.41 1.76 4.19
N ILE A 82 -1.65 2.19 4.41
CA ILE A 82 -2.47 1.89 5.59
C ILE A 82 -3.57 0.90 5.21
N TYR A 83 -3.68 -0.18 5.97
CA TYR A 83 -4.61 -1.26 5.73
C TYR A 83 -5.56 -1.49 6.91
N ASN A 84 -6.72 -2.06 6.61
CA ASN A 84 -7.66 -2.53 7.62
C ASN A 84 -7.21 -3.91 8.15
N PRO A 85 -7.29 -4.16 9.46
CA PRO A 85 -7.07 -5.50 10.01
C PRO A 85 -8.01 -6.54 9.38
N LYS A 86 -7.48 -7.70 9.00
CA LYS A 86 -8.26 -8.77 8.35
C LYS A 86 -9.39 -9.32 9.22
N SER A 87 -9.18 -9.39 10.53
CA SER A 87 -10.18 -9.92 11.47
C SER A 87 -11.03 -8.79 12.06
N SER A 88 -12.35 -8.92 11.93
CA SER A 88 -13.33 -7.98 12.48
C SER A 88 -13.20 -7.78 14.00
N ARG A 89 -12.62 -8.76 14.72
CA ARG A 89 -12.34 -8.64 16.16
C ARG A 89 -11.49 -7.42 16.53
N HIS A 90 -10.64 -6.96 15.62
CA HIS A 90 -9.75 -5.82 15.86
C HIS A 90 -10.41 -4.49 15.52
N ASN A 91 -11.58 -4.50 14.85
CA ASN A 91 -12.35 -3.28 14.58
C ASN A 91 -13.00 -2.71 15.85
N SER A 92 -13.07 -3.46 16.95
CA SER A 92 -13.53 -2.92 18.24
C SER A 92 -12.44 -2.13 19.00
N ILE A 93 -11.19 -2.16 18.53
CA ILE A 93 -10.06 -1.50 19.17
C ILE A 93 -9.88 -0.11 18.57
N ASP A 94 -9.81 0.89 19.45
CA ASP A 94 -9.57 2.28 19.06
C ASP A 94 -8.13 2.47 18.56
N GLY A 95 -7.97 3.18 17.44
CA GLY A 95 -6.66 3.51 16.89
C GLY A 95 -5.87 4.48 17.78
N ALA A 96 -6.55 5.32 18.54
CA ALA A 96 -5.93 6.27 19.46
C ALA A 96 -5.06 5.58 20.54
N TYR A 97 -5.31 4.29 20.83
CA TYR A 97 -4.52 3.50 21.78
C TYR A 97 -3.13 3.11 21.27
N PHE A 98 -2.86 3.30 19.99
CA PHE A 98 -1.53 3.14 19.38
C PHE A 98 -0.93 4.48 18.97
N GLY A 99 -1.80 5.44 18.63
CA GLY A 99 -1.43 6.77 18.17
C GLY A 99 -0.97 6.80 16.71
N THR A 100 -0.82 8.01 16.21
CA THR A 100 -0.44 8.31 14.83
C THR A 100 1.05 8.13 14.56
N SER A 101 1.90 8.28 15.59
CA SER A 101 3.35 8.41 15.40
C SER A 101 4.16 7.14 15.68
N PHE A 102 3.57 6.15 16.35
CA PHE A 102 4.30 4.97 16.85
C PHE A 102 5.08 4.21 15.75
N HIS A 103 4.46 3.96 14.60
CA HIS A 103 5.12 3.24 13.50
C HIS A 103 6.34 3.99 12.95
N ASN A 104 6.26 5.32 12.81
CA ASN A 104 7.36 6.15 12.34
C ASN A 104 8.52 6.21 13.35
N ILE A 105 8.19 6.38 14.64
CA ILE A 105 9.20 6.41 15.71
C ILE A 105 9.95 5.08 15.79
N LEU A 106 9.25 3.95 15.61
CA LEU A 106 9.89 2.63 15.62
C LEU A 106 10.98 2.52 14.53
N PHE A 107 10.70 2.94 13.31
CA PHE A 107 11.69 2.89 12.22
C PHE A 107 12.79 3.95 12.37
N GLN A 108 12.50 5.09 12.99
CA GLN A 108 13.53 6.07 13.33
C GLN A 108 14.54 5.52 14.36
N VAL A 109 14.08 4.76 15.35
CA VAL A 109 14.95 4.14 16.38
C VAL A 109 15.62 2.87 15.85
N TYR A 110 14.95 2.11 14.99
CA TYR A 110 15.45 0.86 14.42
C TYR A 110 15.45 0.91 12.88
N PRO A 111 16.37 1.68 12.25
CA PRO A 111 16.40 1.83 10.80
C PRO A 111 16.68 0.52 10.06
N ALA A 112 17.38 -0.43 10.70
CA ALA A 112 17.64 -1.75 10.14
C ALA A 112 16.38 -2.64 9.94
N LEU A 113 15.23 -2.25 10.50
CA LEU A 113 13.95 -2.94 10.30
C LEU A 113 13.17 -2.41 9.10
N GLN A 114 13.62 -1.32 8.49
CA GLN A 114 12.98 -0.76 7.32
C GLN A 114 13.28 -1.67 6.11
N PRO A 115 12.26 -2.28 5.49
CA PRO A 115 12.46 -3.09 4.30
C PRO A 115 12.91 -2.19 3.15
N GLN A 116 13.68 -2.79 2.24
CA GLN A 116 13.94 -2.16 0.95
C GLN A 116 12.62 -1.96 0.21
N LYS A 117 12.46 -0.78 -0.37
CA LYS A 117 11.24 -0.44 -1.10
C LYS A 117 11.36 -0.95 -2.52
N THR A 118 10.30 -1.57 -3.00
CA THR A 118 10.19 -2.05 -4.38
C THR A 118 9.40 -1.05 -5.22
N GLN A 119 9.82 -0.88 -6.47
CA GLN A 119 9.15 -0.04 -7.46
C GLN A 119 8.06 -0.81 -8.23
N ARG A 120 7.95 -2.12 -7.99
CA ARG A 120 7.02 -3.02 -8.68
C ARG A 120 5.58 -2.58 -8.63
N ARG A 121 4.94 -2.68 -9.79
CA ARG A 121 3.49 -2.48 -9.96
C ARG A 121 2.91 -3.70 -10.65
N TYR A 122 1.65 -3.99 -10.32
CA TYR A 122 0.92 -5.03 -11.02
C TYR A 122 0.62 -4.55 -12.43
N GLU A 123 1.00 -5.34 -13.42
CA GLU A 123 0.75 -5.04 -14.82
C GLU A 123 -0.42 -5.89 -15.37
N PRO A 124 -1.55 -5.26 -15.75
CA PRO A 124 -2.69 -5.98 -16.29
C PRO A 124 -2.39 -6.47 -17.72
N ARG A 125 -2.47 -7.79 -17.91
CA ARG A 125 -2.26 -8.45 -19.20
C ARG A 125 -3.46 -9.31 -19.58
N ILE A 126 -3.82 -9.30 -20.87
CA ILE A 126 -4.86 -10.13 -21.49
C ILE A 126 -4.17 -10.99 -22.55
N TYR A 127 -4.20 -12.32 -22.40
CA TYR A 127 -3.46 -13.26 -23.26
C TYR A 127 -1.96 -12.93 -23.44
N GLY A 128 -1.33 -12.35 -22.41
CA GLY A 128 0.07 -11.90 -22.45
C GLY A 128 0.27 -10.46 -22.93
N PHE A 129 -0.73 -9.86 -23.59
CA PHE A 129 -0.68 -8.49 -24.08
C PHE A 129 -1.06 -7.47 -23.02
N ARG A 130 -0.32 -6.36 -22.96
CA ARG A 130 -0.61 -5.23 -22.06
C ARG A 130 -1.89 -4.52 -22.50
N VAL A 131 -2.76 -4.16 -21.56
CA VAL A 131 -4.02 -3.46 -21.87
C VAL A 131 -3.74 -2.02 -22.32
N HIS A 132 -4.18 -1.62 -23.52
CA HIS A 132 -3.81 -0.34 -24.17
C HIS A 132 -3.90 0.91 -23.26
N ALA A 133 -5.04 1.11 -22.58
CA ALA A 133 -5.24 2.26 -21.69
C ALA A 133 -4.36 2.20 -20.42
N SER A 134 -4.30 1.04 -19.76
CA SER A 134 -3.47 0.84 -18.57
C SER A 134 -1.98 0.96 -18.90
N ALA A 135 -1.56 0.45 -20.05
CA ALA A 135 -0.18 0.52 -20.53
C ALA A 135 0.21 1.97 -20.86
N ALA A 136 -0.67 2.75 -21.48
CA ALA A 136 -0.43 4.19 -21.71
C ALA A 136 -0.27 4.96 -20.40
N LEU A 137 -1.14 4.72 -19.41
CA LEU A 137 -1.03 5.33 -18.08
C LEU A 137 0.25 4.91 -17.36
N MET A 138 0.62 3.63 -17.43
CA MET A 138 1.84 3.11 -16.81
C MET A 138 3.09 3.73 -17.40
N ARG A 139 3.22 3.78 -18.73
CA ARG A 139 4.33 4.45 -19.41
C ARG A 139 4.44 5.93 -19.00
N TRP A 140 3.33 6.66 -18.94
CA TRP A 140 3.33 8.05 -18.48
C TRP A 140 3.75 8.20 -17.00
N GLN A 141 3.27 7.31 -16.12
CA GLN A 141 3.65 7.33 -14.69
C GLN A 141 5.12 6.96 -14.47
N GLU A 142 5.66 6.08 -15.31
CA GLU A 142 7.07 5.67 -15.32
C GLU A 142 7.96 6.81 -15.78
N GLU A 143 7.62 7.46 -16.89
CA GLU A 143 8.33 8.65 -17.38
C GLU A 143 8.42 9.73 -16.30
N ARG A 144 7.30 10.08 -15.64
CA ARG A 144 7.30 11.06 -14.53
C ARG A 144 8.13 10.59 -13.32
N ARG A 145 8.25 9.28 -13.11
CA ARG A 145 9.05 8.70 -12.02
C ARG A 145 10.54 8.83 -12.34
N GLU A 146 10.95 8.50 -13.55
CA GLU A 146 12.34 8.63 -14.00
C GLU A 146 12.79 10.09 -13.95
N GLU A 147 11.97 11.03 -14.41
CA GLU A 147 12.27 12.47 -14.26
C GLU A 147 12.49 12.88 -12.79
N MET A 148 11.69 12.33 -11.86
CA MET A 148 11.88 12.59 -10.44
C MET A 148 13.14 11.93 -9.89
N LYS A 149 13.50 10.72 -10.34
CA LYS A 149 14.77 10.07 -9.99
C LYS A 149 15.96 10.90 -10.47
N ASP A 150 15.94 11.36 -11.72
CA ASP A 150 16.99 12.20 -12.28
C ASP A 150 17.15 13.51 -11.50
N ARG A 151 16.02 14.12 -11.11
CA ARG A 151 16.04 15.32 -10.26
C ARG A 151 16.65 15.05 -8.88
N LEU A 152 16.42 13.88 -8.29
CA LEU A 152 17.02 13.48 -7.01
C LEU A 152 18.52 13.17 -7.16
N ARG A 153 18.90 12.46 -8.22
CA ARG A 153 20.30 12.18 -8.59
C ARG A 153 21.08 13.46 -8.83
N ALA A 154 20.51 14.44 -9.53
CA ALA A 154 21.10 15.76 -9.74
C ALA A 154 21.34 16.54 -8.43
N ARG A 155 20.61 16.21 -7.36
CA ARG A 155 20.79 16.76 -6.01
C ARG A 155 21.63 15.86 -5.09
N ALA A 156 22.24 14.80 -5.64
CA ALA A 156 23.00 13.78 -4.91
C ALA A 156 22.21 13.10 -3.77
N ILE A 157 20.90 12.91 -3.96
CA ILE A 157 20.03 12.19 -3.03
C ILE A 157 19.84 10.76 -3.56
N GLU A 158 20.41 9.77 -2.88
CA GLU A 158 20.20 8.36 -3.18
C GLU A 158 18.84 7.89 -2.66
N THR A 159 18.06 7.23 -3.51
CA THR A 159 16.72 6.75 -3.18
C THR A 159 16.72 5.41 -2.46
N GLY A 160 17.76 4.58 -2.68
CA GLY A 160 17.91 3.26 -2.04
C GLY A 160 16.72 2.33 -2.30
N PHE A 161 16.12 2.40 -3.49
CA PHE A 161 15.05 1.48 -3.89
C PHE A 161 15.67 0.28 -4.61
N GLU A 162 14.99 -0.86 -4.56
CA GLU A 162 15.36 -2.01 -5.39
C GLU A 162 15.16 -1.60 -6.86
N ASP A 163 16.25 -1.60 -7.63
CA ASP A 163 16.26 -1.39 -9.08
C ASP A 163 16.05 -2.77 -9.73
N GLU A 164 15.00 -2.89 -10.55
CA GLU A 164 14.58 -4.17 -11.15
C GLU A 164 14.83 -4.24 -12.66
N ASP A 165 15.48 -3.23 -13.26
CA ASP A 165 15.86 -3.22 -14.68
C ASP A 165 16.87 -4.33 -15.06
N GLU A 166 17.35 -5.13 -14.11
CA GLU A 166 18.22 -6.28 -14.37
C GLU A 166 17.44 -7.56 -14.81
N GLY A 167 16.10 -7.55 -14.81
CA GLY A 167 15.30 -8.79 -14.96
C GLY A 167 14.40 -8.90 -16.20
N GLU A 168 14.24 -7.84 -16.99
CA GLU A 168 13.42 -7.88 -18.22
C GLU A 168 14.35 -7.99 -19.44
N GLU A 169 14.64 -9.23 -19.88
CA GLU A 169 15.06 -9.44 -21.26
C GLU A 169 13.96 -8.87 -22.17
N GLU A 170 14.31 -7.82 -22.92
CA GLU A 170 13.46 -7.27 -23.97
C GLU A 170 13.06 -8.41 -24.91
N ILE A 171 11.78 -8.78 -24.91
CA ILE A 171 11.23 -9.56 -26.02
C ILE A 171 11.24 -8.59 -27.19
N GLU A 172 12.33 -8.60 -27.97
CA GLU A 172 12.38 -7.98 -29.29
C GLU A 172 11.19 -8.54 -30.08
N SER A 173 10.15 -7.73 -30.27
CA SER A 173 9.14 -8.01 -31.27
C SER A 173 9.83 -7.84 -32.62
N GLU A 174 10.26 -8.95 -33.21
CA GLU A 174 10.61 -9.01 -34.63
C GLU A 174 9.43 -8.40 -35.40
N GLU A 175 9.64 -7.21 -35.95
CA GLU A 175 8.69 -6.57 -36.86
C GLU A 175 8.69 -7.39 -38.15
N ASP A 176 7.69 -8.26 -38.33
CA ASP A 176 7.42 -8.90 -39.61
C ASP A 176 7.14 -7.82 -40.66
N GLU A 177 8.10 -7.60 -41.57
CA GLU A 177 7.91 -6.88 -42.83
C GLU A 177 6.83 -7.62 -43.63
N VAL A 178 5.60 -7.11 -43.63
CA VAL A 178 4.55 -7.62 -44.52
C VAL A 178 4.63 -6.82 -45.83
N ASP A 179 5.17 -7.46 -46.86
CA ASP A 179 5.20 -6.98 -48.25
C ASP A 179 3.81 -6.54 -48.72
N GLU A 180 3.71 -5.30 -49.23
CA GLU A 180 2.54 -4.78 -49.93
C GLU A 180 2.43 -5.44 -51.32
N GLU A 181 1.86 -6.64 -51.41
CA GLU A 181 1.31 -7.14 -52.66
C GLU A 181 -0.19 -6.83 -52.76
N GLN A 182 -0.44 -5.85 -53.61
CA GLN A 182 -1.72 -5.36 -54.09
C GLN A 182 -2.43 -6.44 -54.91
N ASP A 183 -3.62 -6.89 -54.48
CA ASP A 183 -4.59 -7.47 -55.39
C ASP A 183 -6.01 -7.01 -55.03
N GLY A 184 -6.61 -6.31 -56.00
CA GLY A 184 -7.90 -5.67 -55.87
C GLY A 184 -9.07 -6.66 -55.92
N ILE A 185 -10.09 -6.36 -55.13
CA ILE A 185 -11.48 -6.69 -55.42
C ILE A 185 -12.32 -5.49 -54.99
N ASP A 186 -12.80 -4.76 -55.99
CA ASP A 186 -13.79 -3.71 -55.89
C ASP A 186 -15.19 -4.28 -55.56
N ASP A 187 -16.04 -3.39 -55.04
CA ASP A 187 -17.50 -3.41 -55.06
C ASP A 187 -18.25 -4.46 -54.22
N MET A 188 -18.78 -4.00 -53.09
CA MET A 188 -20.24 -3.93 -52.82
C MET A 188 -20.51 -3.73 -51.32
N PHE A 189 -20.73 -2.47 -50.87
CA PHE A 189 -21.86 -2.12 -49.98
C PHE A 189 -21.90 -0.60 -49.70
N GLU A 190 -22.49 0.19 -50.61
CA GLU A 190 -22.97 1.53 -50.26
C GLU A 190 -24.34 1.40 -49.56
N GLY A 191 -24.35 1.59 -48.24
CA GLY A 191 -25.55 1.60 -47.40
C GLY A 191 -25.58 2.84 -46.50
N ASN A 192 -26.08 3.93 -47.05
CA ASN A 192 -26.37 5.22 -46.42
C ASN A 192 -27.05 5.12 -45.03
N ALA A 193 -26.48 5.75 -44.00
CA ALA A 193 -27.19 6.10 -42.77
C ALA A 193 -26.65 7.43 -42.17
N ARG A 194 -27.18 8.54 -42.65
CA ARG A 194 -27.20 9.84 -41.95
C ARG A 194 -28.17 9.78 -40.77
N MET A 195 -27.72 10.09 -39.55
CA MET A 195 -28.54 10.57 -38.42
C MET A 195 -27.67 11.53 -37.60
N GLN A 196 -27.72 12.83 -37.91
CA GLN A 196 -28.47 13.89 -37.22
C GLN A 196 -27.92 14.26 -35.84
N ALA A 197 -27.39 15.49 -35.78
CA ALA A 197 -26.99 16.20 -34.57
C ALA A 197 -28.20 16.52 -33.70
N VAL A 198 -28.06 16.28 -32.40
CA VAL A 198 -29.02 16.64 -31.35
C VAL A 198 -28.68 18.04 -30.84
N GLN A 199 -29.69 18.92 -30.85
CA GLN A 199 -29.72 20.18 -30.09
C GLN A 199 -30.01 19.90 -28.63
#